data_AF-A0A0D7PAY0-F1
#
_entry.id   AF-A0A0D7PAY0-F1
#
_cell.length_a   1.000
_cell.length_b   1.000
_cell.length_c   1.000
_cell.angle_alpha   90.00
_cell.angle_beta   90.00
_cell.angle_gamma   90.00
#
_symmetry.space_group_name_H-M   'P 1'
#
loop_
_entity.id
_entity.type
_entity.pdbx_description
1 polymer ?
#
loop_
_entity_poly.entity_id
_entity_poly.type
_entity_poly.pdbx_seq_one_letter_code
_entity_poly.pdbx_strand_id
1 'polypeptide(L)'
;MPLQVNGSQYEPLTWASIPGWNDDDHLAAYKAFRTSCKPIAAQQGVPPDSKALGSSLRDPCRIAKGLELADTAKAKDFFEQNFVPLRISRLGEDAGFVTGYYEPVLDGSRTQTDVYNVPVYRRPSNLFVRGKTQNSTGLPNGGQVFRKIGRRKLVPYYDRAAIEDGAIAGRGLEIAWLKSSTDLLFAQIQGSARIKLPDGATLRINYDAHNGYPYTAVGRVLIDRGIIPKDQMSMQKIREWMDQNPDGAKELRRQNRSYVFFREVPLSDKDEAVGAQGVPLTPGRSIAVDKALHVYGTPFFIEGELPIESEQSKTPFHRLMIAQDTGSAIVGPARADLYFGAGADAGKVSGRLRHNMQFVMLVPKGLDPIARGRKLPVPDERPSAKIAKLFPQTDPQPTAKPADVPVAPAAKSATKDTAPATPPAPAATAPVAQAAPVAQAVPLPEARPNIPQPPEQRRTRRYRHHRYK
;
A
#
# COMPACT_ATOMS: atom_id res chain seq x y z
N MET A 1 -7.87 -0.36 21.23
CA MET A 1 -8.25 -1.40 20.26
C MET A 1 -6.95 -2.05 19.80
N PRO A 2 -6.83 -3.38 19.79
CA PRO A 2 -5.63 -4.01 19.25
C PRO A 2 -5.48 -3.61 17.78
N LEU A 3 -4.23 -3.35 17.37
CA LEU A 3 -3.88 -3.11 15.98
C LEU A 3 -4.39 -4.27 15.10
N GLN A 4 -5.19 -3.97 14.08
CA GLN A 4 -5.70 -4.97 13.13
C GLN A 4 -5.51 -4.50 11.69
N VAL A 5 -4.66 -5.20 10.95
CA VAL A 5 -4.48 -5.13 9.50
C VAL A 5 -5.00 -6.46 8.95
N ASN A 6 -5.87 -6.39 7.95
CA ASN A 6 -6.52 -7.59 7.42
C ASN A 6 -5.51 -8.51 6.72
N GLY A 7 -5.61 -9.81 6.99
CA GLY A 7 -4.78 -10.83 6.34
C GLY A 7 -3.31 -10.83 6.76
N SER A 8 -2.98 -10.23 7.90
CA SER A 8 -1.62 -10.23 8.46
C SER A 8 -1.50 -11.03 9.75
N GLN A 9 -0.29 -11.45 10.05
CA GLN A 9 0.13 -11.93 11.36
C GLN A 9 1.19 -10.98 11.94
N TYR A 10 1.33 -10.99 13.27
CA TYR A 10 2.22 -10.08 13.99
C TYR A 10 3.02 -10.78 15.07
N GLU A 11 4.22 -10.28 15.28
CA GLU A 11 5.09 -10.66 16.39
C GLU A 11 5.68 -9.39 17.02
N PRO A 12 5.33 -9.05 18.28
CA PRO A 12 5.97 -7.96 19.00
C PRO A 12 7.46 -8.22 19.18
N LEU A 13 8.29 -7.20 18.91
CA LEU A 13 9.75 -7.30 19.04
C LEU A 13 10.29 -6.40 20.14
N THR A 14 11.55 -6.66 20.50
CA THR A 14 12.39 -5.68 21.21
C THR A 14 13.34 -5.02 20.22
N TRP A 15 13.82 -3.82 20.50
CA TRP A 15 14.79 -3.15 19.62
C TRP A 15 16.08 -3.96 19.44
N ALA A 16 16.53 -4.64 20.49
CA ALA A 16 17.72 -5.50 20.46
C ALA A 16 17.54 -6.75 19.59
N SER A 17 16.32 -7.18 19.31
CA SER A 17 16.03 -8.36 18.48
C SER A 17 15.81 -8.03 16.99
N ILE A 18 16.12 -6.80 16.55
CA ILE A 18 16.01 -6.37 15.15
C ILE A 18 17.42 -6.33 14.54
N PRO A 19 17.82 -7.32 13.73
CA PRO A 19 19.07 -7.32 13.00
C PRO A 19 19.38 -5.98 12.31
N GLY A 20 20.56 -5.44 12.55
CA GLY A 20 21.04 -4.22 11.91
C GLY A 20 20.35 -2.93 12.33
N TRP A 21 19.42 -2.95 13.32
CA TRP A 21 18.76 -1.74 13.81
C TRP A 21 19.79 -0.68 14.21
N ASN A 22 20.82 -1.07 14.98
CA ASN A 22 21.85 -0.15 15.48
C ASN A 22 22.73 0.46 14.39
N ASP A 23 22.79 -0.15 13.21
CA ASP A 23 23.72 0.21 12.14
C ASP A 23 23.09 1.16 11.10
N ASP A 24 21.77 1.39 11.19
CA ASP A 24 21.07 2.28 10.25
C ASP A 24 21.39 3.76 10.49
N ASP A 25 21.39 4.54 9.41
CA ASP A 25 21.36 5.99 9.47
C ASP A 25 19.94 6.49 9.78
N HIS A 26 19.62 6.46 11.07
CA HIS A 26 18.34 6.94 11.61
C HIS A 26 18.11 8.42 11.36
N LEU A 27 19.15 9.23 11.17
CA LEU A 27 18.98 10.65 10.88
C LEU A 27 18.35 10.84 9.49
N ALA A 28 18.79 10.08 8.49
CA ALA A 28 18.15 10.08 7.17
C ALA A 28 16.69 9.59 7.24
N ALA A 29 16.41 8.54 8.00
CA ALA A 29 15.04 8.05 8.21
C ALA A 29 14.16 9.11 8.92
N TYR A 30 14.70 9.79 9.93
CA TYR A 30 14.04 10.85 10.67
C TYR A 30 13.70 12.05 9.78
N LYS A 31 14.64 12.49 8.93
CA LYS A 31 14.40 13.56 7.94
C LYS A 31 13.26 13.18 6.99
N ALA A 32 13.26 11.96 6.45
CA ALA A 32 12.19 11.46 5.60
C ALA A 32 10.84 11.44 6.36
N PHE A 33 10.83 10.96 7.60
CA PHE A 33 9.64 10.92 8.46
C PHE A 33 9.07 12.33 8.71
N ARG A 34 9.92 13.31 9.02
CA ARG A 34 9.50 14.71 9.21
C ARG A 34 8.84 15.31 7.97
N THR A 35 9.27 14.93 6.77
CA THR A 35 8.61 15.35 5.53
C THR A 35 7.15 14.88 5.50
N SER A 36 6.89 13.63 5.90
CA SER A 36 5.54 13.07 6.01
C SER A 36 4.69 13.74 7.10
N CYS A 37 5.30 14.34 8.12
CA CYS A 37 4.57 14.97 9.21
C CYS A 37 3.80 16.23 8.82
N LYS A 38 4.21 16.94 7.76
CA LYS A 38 3.49 18.12 7.26
C LYS A 38 2.05 17.77 6.85
N PRO A 39 1.78 16.84 5.91
CA PRO A 39 0.41 16.47 5.55
C PRO A 39 -0.32 15.75 6.68
N ILE A 40 0.37 14.95 7.51
CA ILE A 40 -0.27 14.24 8.65
C ILE A 40 -0.83 15.23 9.67
N ALA A 41 -0.08 16.29 9.99
CA ALA A 41 -0.50 17.33 10.92
C ALA A 41 -1.61 18.23 10.34
N ALA A 42 -1.66 18.37 9.01
CA ALA A 42 -2.69 19.16 8.32
C ALA A 42 -4.05 18.44 8.21
N GLN A 43 -4.10 17.12 8.40
CA GLN A 43 -5.34 16.36 8.35
C GLN A 43 -6.28 16.78 9.49
N GLN A 44 -7.47 17.27 9.12
CA GLN A 44 -8.54 17.62 10.04
C GLN A 44 -9.56 16.48 10.16
N GLY A 45 -10.15 16.30 11.34
CA GLY A 45 -11.15 15.26 11.61
C GLY A 45 -10.58 13.85 11.79
N VAL A 46 -11.47 12.88 12.01
CA VAL A 46 -11.16 11.45 12.06
C VAL A 46 -11.05 10.96 10.61
N PRO A 47 -9.95 10.29 10.21
CA PRO A 47 -9.87 9.70 8.88
C PRO A 47 -11.10 8.82 8.61
N PRO A 48 -11.75 8.93 7.44
CA PRO A 48 -12.94 8.14 7.12
C PRO A 48 -12.63 6.63 7.05
N ASP A 49 -11.36 6.27 6.86
CA ASP A 49 -10.91 4.88 6.75
C ASP A 49 -10.46 4.34 8.11
N SER A 50 -11.05 3.22 8.54
CA SER A 50 -10.70 2.48 9.77
C SER A 50 -9.40 1.68 9.61
N LYS A 51 -8.32 2.33 9.15
CA LYS A 51 -7.00 1.71 9.05
C LYS A 51 -6.41 1.46 10.43
N ALA A 52 -5.58 0.42 10.55
CA ALA A 52 -5.02 -0.04 11.82
C ALA A 52 -4.35 1.07 12.65
N LEU A 53 -3.58 1.95 12.00
CA LEU A 53 -2.90 3.06 12.66
C LEU A 53 -3.75 4.33 12.78
N GLY A 54 -4.87 4.44 12.07
CA GLY A 54 -5.77 5.60 12.11
C GLY A 54 -5.02 6.95 12.09
N SER A 55 -5.23 7.76 13.12
CA SER A 55 -4.56 9.06 13.32
C SER A 55 -3.37 9.01 14.29
N SER A 56 -2.91 7.83 14.71
CA SER A 56 -1.90 7.67 15.76
C SER A 56 -0.53 8.27 15.42
N LEU A 57 -0.21 8.45 14.14
CA LEU A 57 1.02 9.12 13.69
C LEU A 57 1.05 10.62 14.00
N ARG A 58 -0.09 11.25 14.37
CA ARG A 58 -0.13 12.68 14.71
C ARG A 58 0.74 13.03 15.91
N ASP A 59 0.79 12.16 16.92
CA ASP A 59 1.56 12.41 18.14
C ASP A 59 3.08 12.40 17.90
N PRO A 60 3.69 11.34 17.32
CA PRO A 60 5.11 11.38 16.98
C PRO A 60 5.43 12.50 15.99
N CYS A 61 4.53 12.84 15.07
CA CYS A 61 4.72 13.98 14.18
C CYS A 61 4.71 15.34 14.88
N ARG A 62 3.87 15.53 15.91
CA ARG A 62 3.86 16.74 16.73
C ARG A 62 5.19 16.89 17.47
N ILE A 63 5.72 15.80 18.01
CA ILE A 63 7.01 15.77 18.70
C ILE A 63 8.15 16.08 17.71
N ALA A 64 8.17 15.40 16.56
CA ALA A 64 9.19 15.61 15.52
C ALA A 64 9.19 17.03 14.93
N LYS A 65 8.05 17.73 14.97
CA LYS A 65 7.98 19.15 14.55
C LYS A 65 8.79 20.05 15.48
N GLY A 66 8.84 19.75 16.78
CA GLY A 66 9.59 20.52 17.77
C GLY A 66 11.07 20.12 17.93
N LEU A 67 11.51 19.08 17.22
CA LEU A 67 12.87 18.52 17.35
C LEU A 67 13.63 18.61 16.03
N GLU A 68 14.53 19.59 15.93
CA GLU A 68 15.54 19.65 14.86
C GLU A 68 16.73 18.77 15.25
N LEU A 69 16.71 17.51 14.80
CA LEU A 69 17.78 16.56 15.08
C LEU A 69 18.82 16.62 13.96
N ALA A 70 20.10 16.66 14.35
CA ALA A 70 21.26 16.59 13.46
C ALA A 70 22.17 15.39 13.77
N ASP A 71 21.79 14.55 14.72
CA ASP A 71 22.57 13.44 15.24
C ASP A 71 21.81 12.12 15.10
N THR A 72 22.51 11.08 14.64
CA THR A 72 21.93 9.75 14.38
C THR A 72 21.48 9.07 15.67
N ALA A 73 22.21 9.19 16.77
CA ALA A 73 21.82 8.58 18.04
C ALA A 73 20.54 9.20 18.59
N LYS A 74 20.41 10.54 18.57
CA LYS A 74 19.17 11.23 18.95
C LYS A 74 17.99 10.87 18.04
N ALA A 75 18.24 10.69 16.75
CA ALA A 75 17.20 10.27 15.79
C ALA A 75 16.72 8.84 16.07
N LYS A 76 17.65 7.92 16.39
CA LYS A 76 17.34 6.57 16.87
C LYS A 76 16.51 6.62 18.15
N ASP A 77 16.96 7.39 19.16
CA ASP A 77 16.25 7.57 20.43
C ASP A 77 14.81 8.08 20.20
N PHE A 78 14.61 8.99 19.24
CA PHE A 78 13.28 9.44 18.88
C PHE A 78 12.37 8.27 18.45
N PHE A 79 12.84 7.38 17.57
CA PHE A 79 12.03 6.23 17.16
C PHE A 79 11.78 5.26 18.33
N GLU A 80 12.81 4.97 19.13
CA GLU A 80 12.68 4.06 20.27
C GLU A 80 11.74 4.58 21.37
N GLN A 81 11.73 5.89 21.58
CA GLN A 81 10.89 6.53 22.58
C GLN A 81 9.43 6.63 22.13
N ASN A 82 9.16 6.78 20.83
CA ASN A 82 7.83 7.09 20.33
C ASN A 82 7.10 5.90 19.68
N PHE A 83 7.82 4.82 19.35
CA PHE A 83 7.26 3.66 18.65
C PHE A 83 7.56 2.34 19.37
N VAL A 84 6.84 1.30 18.98
CA VAL A 84 7.10 -0.10 19.34
C VAL A 84 7.31 -0.88 18.04
N PRO A 85 8.35 -1.71 17.94
CA PRO A 85 8.58 -2.52 16.76
C PRO A 85 7.67 -3.74 16.74
N LEU A 86 7.06 -3.98 15.58
CA LEU A 86 6.16 -5.12 15.35
C LEU A 86 6.54 -5.78 14.03
N ARG A 87 7.01 -7.03 14.06
CA ARG A 87 7.18 -7.80 12.82
C ARG A 87 5.82 -8.06 12.20
N ILE A 88 5.71 -7.86 10.90
CA ILE A 88 4.47 -8.05 10.14
C ILE A 88 4.74 -8.89 8.90
N SER A 89 3.91 -9.89 8.67
CA SER A 89 3.88 -10.66 7.42
C SER A 89 2.44 -10.96 7.00
N ARG A 90 2.25 -11.50 5.80
CA ARG A 90 0.95 -12.05 5.41
C ARG A 90 0.70 -13.32 6.24
N LEU A 91 -0.57 -13.57 6.59
CA LEU A 91 -0.96 -14.79 7.29
C LEU A 91 -0.47 -16.04 6.53
N GLY A 92 0.29 -16.90 7.20
CA GLY A 92 0.88 -18.11 6.61
C GLY A 92 2.15 -17.88 5.78
N GLU A 93 2.68 -16.66 5.72
CA GLU A 93 3.99 -16.35 5.13
C GLU A 93 4.95 -15.87 6.22
N ASP A 94 6.20 -16.35 6.18
CA ASP A 94 7.23 -15.99 7.16
C ASP A 94 8.00 -14.71 6.80
N ALA A 95 7.79 -14.18 5.59
CA ALA A 95 8.46 -13.00 5.08
C ALA A 95 7.49 -12.12 4.28
N GLY A 96 7.83 -10.85 4.16
CA GLY A 96 7.25 -9.95 3.17
C GLY A 96 7.99 -10.02 1.84
N PHE A 97 7.62 -9.13 0.93
CA PHE A 97 8.17 -9.09 -0.42
C PHE A 97 8.44 -7.66 -0.89
N VAL A 98 9.63 -7.44 -1.44
CA VAL A 98 10.04 -6.15 -1.99
C VAL A 98 10.35 -6.20 -3.47
N THR A 99 10.03 -5.10 -4.14
CA THR A 99 10.52 -4.74 -5.47
C THR A 99 11.19 -3.37 -5.38
N GLY A 100 11.71 -2.85 -6.49
CA GLY A 100 12.23 -1.49 -6.56
C GLY A 100 11.57 -0.69 -7.68
N TYR A 101 11.50 0.63 -7.47
CA TYR A 101 11.06 1.60 -8.47
C TYR A 101 11.95 2.85 -8.45
N TYR A 102 11.87 3.64 -9.51
CA TYR A 102 12.72 4.81 -9.73
C TYR A 102 12.03 5.83 -10.64
N GLU A 103 12.57 7.04 -10.73
CA GLU A 103 12.12 8.05 -11.69
C GLU A 103 12.96 7.98 -12.98
N PRO A 104 12.39 7.49 -14.12
CA PRO A 104 13.10 7.41 -15.37
C PRO A 104 13.41 8.79 -15.96
N VAL A 105 14.56 8.87 -16.64
CA VAL A 105 14.98 10.02 -17.43
C VAL A 105 14.84 9.64 -18.89
N LEU A 106 14.00 10.36 -19.62
CA LEU A 106 13.58 10.07 -20.99
C LEU A 106 13.87 11.29 -21.88
N ASP A 107 14.00 11.07 -23.18
CA ASP A 107 13.99 12.15 -24.17
C ASP A 107 12.58 12.40 -24.66
N GLY A 108 12.21 13.67 -24.84
CA GLY A 108 10.92 14.03 -25.42
C GLY A 108 10.92 15.40 -26.09
N SER A 109 9.76 15.78 -26.61
CA SER A 109 9.52 17.09 -27.22
C SER A 109 8.19 17.67 -26.76
N ARG A 110 8.08 19.00 -26.71
CA ARG A 110 6.79 19.71 -26.56
C ARG A 110 6.04 19.86 -27.90
N THR A 111 6.60 19.35 -28.99
CA THR A 111 5.95 19.33 -30.30
C THR A 111 6.09 17.94 -30.91
N GLN A 112 5.01 17.48 -31.55
CA GLN A 112 5.04 16.23 -32.29
C GLN A 112 5.98 16.36 -33.49
N THR A 113 6.81 15.34 -33.70
CA THR A 113 7.70 15.20 -34.86
C THR A 113 7.70 13.74 -35.31
N ASP A 114 8.39 13.43 -36.40
CA ASP A 114 8.56 12.04 -36.85
C ASP A 114 9.32 11.17 -35.83
N VAL A 115 10.23 11.79 -35.06
CA VAL A 115 11.00 11.13 -34.00
C VAL A 115 10.22 11.07 -32.69
N TYR A 116 9.58 12.17 -32.31
CA TYR A 116 8.78 12.28 -31.09
C TYR A 116 7.30 12.23 -31.43
N ASN A 117 6.77 11.01 -31.56
CA ASN A 117 5.40 10.76 -32.03
C ASN A 117 4.52 10.03 -31.01
N VAL A 118 5.04 9.65 -29.84
CA VAL A 118 4.29 8.93 -28.79
C VAL A 118 3.75 9.92 -27.75
N PRO A 119 2.44 10.19 -27.70
CA PRO A 119 1.89 11.24 -26.84
C PRO A 119 1.85 10.84 -25.36
N VAL A 120 2.33 11.73 -24.49
CA VAL A 120 2.12 11.67 -23.04
C VAL A 120 0.87 12.48 -22.71
N TYR A 121 -0.18 11.81 -22.22
CA TYR A 121 -1.47 12.46 -21.99
C TYR A 121 -1.66 12.96 -20.56
N ARG A 122 -2.24 14.16 -20.45
CA ARG A 122 -2.82 14.64 -19.19
C ARG A 122 -4.17 14.03 -18.90
N ARG A 123 -4.64 14.14 -17.64
CA ARG A 123 -5.97 13.67 -17.24
C ARG A 123 -7.06 14.30 -18.12
N PRO A 124 -7.86 13.50 -18.84
CA PRO A 124 -8.91 14.04 -19.69
C PRO A 124 -10.05 14.64 -18.85
N SER A 125 -10.59 15.80 -19.25
CA SER A 125 -11.69 16.48 -18.56
C SER A 125 -12.98 15.66 -18.47
N ASN A 126 -13.14 14.67 -19.35
CA ASN A 126 -14.27 13.76 -19.36
C ASN A 126 -14.01 12.44 -18.61
N LEU A 127 -12.92 12.31 -17.87
CA LEU A 127 -12.61 11.18 -16.99
C LEU A 127 -13.24 11.41 -15.61
N PHE A 128 -14.11 10.48 -15.19
CA PHE A 128 -14.89 10.58 -13.97
C PHE A 128 -14.66 9.39 -13.05
N VAL A 129 -14.49 9.68 -11.77
CA VAL A 129 -14.47 8.69 -10.68
C VAL A 129 -15.53 9.11 -9.66
N ARG A 130 -16.36 8.16 -9.21
CA ARG A 130 -17.42 8.46 -8.25
C ARG A 130 -16.82 9.01 -6.96
N GLY A 131 -17.41 10.08 -6.43
CA GLY A 131 -16.94 10.74 -5.22
C GLY A 131 -15.63 11.54 -5.38
N LYS A 132 -15.13 11.73 -6.61
CA LYS A 132 -13.94 12.55 -6.91
C LYS A 132 -14.27 13.65 -7.91
N THR A 133 -13.59 14.78 -7.75
CA THR A 133 -13.65 15.94 -8.66
C THR A 133 -12.43 15.95 -9.59
N GLN A 134 -12.39 16.87 -10.57
CA GLN A 134 -11.20 17.04 -11.42
C GLN A 134 -9.99 17.55 -10.63
N ASN A 135 -10.21 18.33 -9.57
CA ASN A 135 -9.15 18.86 -8.72
C ASN A 135 -8.72 17.88 -7.61
N SER A 136 -9.36 16.72 -7.51
CA SER A 136 -8.99 15.72 -6.51
C SER A 136 -7.61 15.16 -6.82
N THR A 137 -6.67 15.36 -5.90
CA THR A 137 -5.35 14.73 -5.94
C THR A 137 -5.47 13.27 -5.48
N GLY A 138 -4.83 12.36 -6.22
CA GLY A 138 -4.82 10.93 -5.90
C GLY A 138 -6.18 10.23 -6.08
N LEU A 139 -6.31 9.50 -7.17
CA LEU A 139 -7.43 8.57 -7.36
C LEU A 139 -7.26 7.31 -6.47
N PRO A 140 -8.33 6.56 -6.20
CA PRO A 140 -8.21 5.22 -5.62
C PRO A 140 -7.31 4.34 -6.49
N ASN A 141 -6.56 3.41 -5.87
CA ASN A 141 -5.63 2.54 -6.60
C ASN A 141 -6.33 1.56 -7.56
N GLY A 142 -7.65 1.41 -7.42
CA GLY A 142 -8.49 0.57 -8.26
C GLY A 142 -9.95 1.03 -8.22
N GLY A 143 -10.78 0.41 -9.06
CA GLY A 143 -12.20 0.71 -9.17
C GLY A 143 -12.58 1.33 -10.51
N GLN A 144 -13.89 1.49 -10.70
CA GLN A 144 -14.46 1.90 -11.99
C GLN A 144 -14.18 3.38 -12.28
N VAL A 145 -13.56 3.62 -13.43
CA VAL A 145 -13.35 4.95 -14.01
C VAL A 145 -14.22 5.05 -15.26
N PHE A 146 -14.93 6.15 -15.39
CA PHE A 146 -15.93 6.36 -16.43
C PHE A 146 -15.56 7.52 -17.34
N ARG A 147 -16.04 7.45 -18.58
CA ARG A 147 -16.14 8.61 -19.46
C ARG A 147 -17.60 9.00 -19.64
N LYS A 148 -17.84 10.31 -19.74
CA LYS A 148 -19.17 10.84 -20.03
C LYS A 148 -19.42 10.84 -21.54
N ILE A 149 -20.54 10.26 -21.96
CA ILE A 149 -21.09 10.33 -23.32
C ILE A 149 -22.41 11.12 -23.26
N GLY A 150 -22.48 12.23 -24.00
CA GLY A 150 -23.62 13.13 -23.97
C GLY A 150 -23.82 13.76 -22.58
N ARG A 151 -25.08 14.06 -22.21
CA ARG A 151 -25.37 14.79 -20.97
C ARG A 151 -25.39 13.95 -19.69
N ARG A 152 -25.69 12.64 -19.77
CA ARG A 152 -25.94 11.81 -18.57
C ARG A 152 -25.36 10.40 -18.58
N LYS A 153 -24.88 9.89 -19.72
CA LYS A 153 -24.42 8.49 -19.79
C LYS A 153 -22.97 8.39 -19.34
N LEU A 154 -22.72 7.60 -18.31
CA LEU A 154 -21.38 7.17 -17.91
C LEU A 154 -21.14 5.77 -18.48
N VAL A 155 -20.03 5.59 -19.17
CA VAL A 155 -19.55 4.28 -19.62
C VAL A 155 -18.10 4.09 -19.16
N PRO A 156 -17.58 2.86 -19.07
CA PRO A 156 -16.18 2.64 -18.74
C PRO A 156 -15.24 3.47 -19.62
N TYR A 157 -14.12 3.93 -19.04
CA TYR A 157 -13.10 4.64 -19.80
C TYR A 157 -12.48 3.73 -20.87
N TYR A 158 -11.78 4.34 -21.83
CA TYR A 158 -11.04 3.60 -22.84
C TYR A 158 -9.90 2.80 -22.20
N ASP A 159 -9.67 1.57 -22.68
CA ASP A 159 -8.48 0.82 -22.31
C ASP A 159 -7.25 1.29 -23.09
N ARG A 160 -6.08 0.75 -22.76
CA ARG A 160 -4.82 1.10 -23.41
C ARG A 160 -4.88 0.98 -24.92
N ALA A 161 -5.39 -0.12 -25.46
CA ALA A 161 -5.43 -0.34 -26.90
C ALA A 161 -6.24 0.75 -27.61
N ALA A 162 -7.45 1.06 -27.12
CA ALA A 162 -8.26 2.13 -27.68
C ALA A 162 -7.59 3.51 -27.58
N ILE A 163 -6.88 3.80 -26.48
CA ILE A 163 -6.13 5.07 -26.32
C ILE A 163 -4.96 5.14 -27.32
N GLU A 164 -4.18 4.07 -27.44
CA GLU A 164 -3.07 3.97 -28.40
C GLU A 164 -3.54 4.02 -29.86
N ASP A 165 -4.76 3.54 -30.15
CA ASP A 165 -5.42 3.64 -31.46
C ASP A 165 -6.07 5.03 -31.70
N GLY A 166 -5.88 5.99 -30.77
CA GLY A 166 -6.25 7.38 -30.97
C GLY A 166 -7.64 7.79 -30.46
N ALA A 167 -8.29 7.00 -29.60
CA ALA A 167 -9.63 7.31 -29.08
C ALA A 167 -9.73 8.65 -28.31
N ILE A 168 -8.59 9.24 -27.94
CA ILE A 168 -8.50 10.56 -27.29
C ILE A 168 -7.57 11.55 -28.04
N ALA A 169 -7.10 11.20 -29.24
CA ALA A 169 -6.24 12.04 -30.05
C ALA A 169 -6.95 13.33 -30.52
N GLY A 170 -6.17 14.38 -30.81
CA GLY A 170 -6.69 15.64 -31.34
C GLY A 170 -7.52 16.46 -30.35
N ARG A 171 -7.52 16.07 -29.06
CA ARG A 171 -8.23 16.78 -27.98
C ARG A 171 -7.34 17.80 -27.28
N GLY A 172 -6.11 17.99 -27.79
CA GLY A 172 -5.08 18.82 -27.18
C GLY A 172 -4.86 18.41 -25.75
N LEU A 173 -4.63 17.12 -25.47
CA LEU A 173 -4.41 16.50 -24.15
C LEU A 173 -2.93 16.17 -23.89
N GLU A 174 -2.10 16.28 -24.93
CA GLU A 174 -0.68 15.99 -24.94
C GLU A 174 0.05 16.98 -24.01
N ILE A 175 0.97 16.46 -23.21
CA ILE A 175 1.92 17.23 -22.37
C ILE A 175 3.26 17.32 -23.09
N ALA A 176 3.69 16.20 -23.68
CA ALA A 176 4.89 16.03 -24.47
C ALA A 176 4.73 14.79 -25.37
N TRP A 177 5.71 14.59 -26.25
CA TRP A 177 5.83 13.41 -27.09
C TRP A 177 7.17 12.71 -26.83
N LEU A 178 7.15 11.38 -26.68
CA LEU A 178 8.32 10.53 -26.51
C LEU A 178 8.67 9.83 -27.84
N LYS A 179 9.88 9.26 -27.89
CA LYS A 179 10.34 8.44 -29.02
C LYS A 179 9.74 7.02 -29.02
N SER A 180 9.47 6.48 -27.83
CA SER A 180 9.15 5.07 -27.66
C SER A 180 7.88 4.84 -26.84
N SER A 181 7.00 3.98 -27.35
CA SER A 181 5.83 3.50 -26.60
C SER A 181 6.24 2.59 -25.44
N THR A 182 7.42 1.96 -25.53
CA THR A 182 8.01 1.19 -24.43
C THR A 182 8.40 2.13 -23.29
N ASP A 183 9.07 3.25 -23.60
CA ASP A 183 9.40 4.26 -22.58
C ASP A 183 8.16 4.84 -21.90
N LEU A 184 7.11 5.12 -22.68
CA LEU A 184 5.84 5.56 -22.11
C LEU A 184 5.25 4.51 -21.16
N LEU A 185 5.24 3.22 -21.55
CA LEU A 185 4.76 2.15 -20.66
C LEU A 185 5.57 2.11 -19.37
N PHE A 186 6.90 2.18 -19.43
CA PHE A 186 7.74 2.17 -18.24
C PHE A 186 7.50 3.40 -17.37
N ALA A 187 7.41 4.61 -17.94
CA ALA A 187 7.03 5.81 -17.19
C ALA A 187 5.67 5.64 -16.48
N GLN A 188 4.70 5.00 -17.13
CA GLN A 188 3.38 4.71 -16.53
C GLN A 188 3.44 3.69 -15.40
N ILE A 189 4.34 2.71 -15.49
CA ILE A 189 4.58 1.73 -14.42
C ILE A 189 5.25 2.41 -13.21
N GLN A 190 6.24 3.27 -13.46
CA GLN A 190 6.98 4.00 -12.42
C GLN A 190 6.15 5.12 -11.78
N GLY A 191 5.21 5.71 -12.53
CA GLY A 191 4.29 6.75 -12.04
C GLY A 191 4.83 8.18 -12.11
N SER A 192 6.11 8.37 -12.44
CA SER A 192 6.72 9.68 -12.71
C SER A 192 7.81 9.55 -13.77
N ALA A 193 8.26 10.67 -14.34
CA ALA A 193 9.42 10.73 -15.22
C ALA A 193 10.00 12.15 -15.33
N ARG A 194 11.28 12.22 -15.72
CA ARG A 194 11.96 13.43 -16.20
C ARG A 194 12.10 13.35 -17.71
N ILE A 195 11.54 14.31 -18.43
CA ILE A 195 11.61 14.37 -19.89
C ILE A 195 12.60 15.49 -20.26
N LYS A 196 13.76 15.10 -20.80
CA LYS A 196 14.74 16.02 -21.38
C LYS A 196 14.23 16.51 -22.72
N LEU A 197 14.09 17.82 -22.85
CA LEU A 197 13.66 18.49 -24.07
C LEU A 197 14.86 18.89 -24.93
N PRO A 198 14.69 19.13 -26.25
CA PRO A 198 15.79 19.46 -27.15
C PRO A 198 16.47 20.81 -26.84
N ASP A 199 15.77 21.72 -26.14
CA ASP A 199 16.28 23.01 -25.69
C ASP A 199 17.12 22.93 -24.39
N GLY A 200 17.30 21.71 -23.86
CA GLY A 200 18.03 21.45 -22.61
C GLY A 200 17.17 21.59 -21.35
N ALA A 201 15.91 22.01 -21.46
CA ALA A 201 15.01 22.06 -20.31
C ALA A 201 14.52 20.66 -19.93
N THR A 202 14.18 20.48 -18.65
CA THR A 202 13.56 19.25 -18.16
C THR A 202 12.10 19.49 -17.83
N LEU A 203 11.23 18.72 -18.46
CA LEU A 203 9.82 18.61 -18.11
C LEU A 203 9.62 17.49 -17.08
N ARG A 204 9.06 17.81 -15.92
CA ARG A 204 8.76 16.83 -14.86
C ARG A 204 7.28 16.44 -14.90
N ILE A 205 7.02 15.13 -14.91
CA ILE A 205 5.66 14.59 -14.91
C ILE A 205 5.44 13.62 -13.75
N ASN A 206 4.28 13.73 -13.10
CA ASN A 206 3.84 12.82 -12.05
C ASN A 206 2.46 12.25 -12.38
N TYR A 207 2.15 11.11 -11.79
CA TYR A 207 0.84 10.48 -11.83
C TYR A 207 -0.27 11.48 -11.47
N ASP A 208 -1.34 11.45 -12.26
CA ASP A 208 -2.56 12.23 -12.04
C ASP A 208 -3.80 11.34 -12.00
N ALA A 209 -3.93 10.43 -12.97
CA ALA A 209 -5.08 9.55 -13.06
C ALA A 209 -4.78 8.21 -13.75
N HIS A 210 -5.75 7.30 -13.71
CA HIS A 210 -5.74 6.04 -14.43
C HIS A 210 -7.10 5.79 -15.10
N ASN A 211 -7.16 4.88 -16.07
CA ASN A 211 -8.37 4.54 -16.82
C ASN A 211 -9.27 3.48 -16.15
N GLY A 212 -8.96 3.04 -14.94
CA GLY A 212 -9.80 2.11 -14.15
C GLY A 212 -9.58 0.62 -14.39
N TYR A 213 -8.77 0.23 -15.38
CA TYR A 213 -8.46 -1.18 -15.60
C TYR A 213 -7.34 -1.66 -14.66
N PRO A 214 -7.37 -2.94 -14.23
CA PRO A 214 -6.30 -3.51 -13.42
C PRO A 214 -5.00 -3.57 -14.21
N TYR A 215 -3.88 -3.42 -13.50
CA TYR A 215 -2.55 -3.60 -14.07
C TYR A 215 -2.31 -5.07 -14.41
N THR A 216 -1.80 -5.33 -15.61
CA THR A 216 -1.30 -6.65 -16.01
C THR A 216 0.20 -6.57 -16.22
N ALA A 217 0.96 -7.42 -15.50
CA ALA A 217 2.41 -7.44 -15.58
C ALA A 217 2.88 -8.04 -16.93
N VAL A 218 3.46 -7.21 -17.79
CA VAL A 218 3.98 -7.64 -19.10
C VAL A 218 5.05 -8.73 -18.99
N GLY A 219 5.88 -8.69 -17.94
CA GLY A 219 6.85 -9.76 -17.66
C GLY A 219 6.17 -11.12 -17.40
N ARG A 220 5.01 -11.13 -16.71
CA ARG A 220 4.27 -12.38 -16.49
C ARG A 220 3.75 -12.96 -17.81
N VAL A 221 3.25 -12.12 -18.70
CA VAL A 221 2.80 -12.54 -20.04
C VAL A 221 3.95 -13.17 -20.85
N LEU A 222 5.15 -12.59 -20.79
CA LEU A 222 6.32 -13.14 -21.48
C LEU A 222 6.76 -14.50 -20.90
N ILE A 223 6.68 -14.69 -19.59
CA ILE A 223 6.93 -15.98 -18.94
C ILE A 223 5.89 -17.01 -19.38
N ASP A 224 4.62 -16.64 -19.32
CA ASP A 224 3.51 -17.57 -19.60
C ASP A 224 3.49 -18.01 -21.07
N ARG A 225 4.02 -17.18 -21.98
CA ARG A 225 4.24 -17.51 -23.39
C ARG A 225 5.54 -18.28 -23.66
N GLY A 226 6.37 -18.54 -22.64
CA GLY A 226 7.65 -19.24 -22.78
C GLY A 226 8.73 -18.42 -23.51
N ILE A 227 8.57 -17.10 -23.62
CA ILE A 227 9.48 -16.22 -24.37
C ILE A 227 10.71 -15.85 -23.53
N ILE A 228 10.49 -15.51 -22.25
CA ILE A 228 11.57 -15.19 -21.30
C ILE A 228 11.40 -16.08 -20.06
N PRO A 229 12.39 -16.90 -19.71
CA PRO A 229 12.38 -17.70 -18.49
C PRO A 229 12.20 -16.85 -17.21
N LYS A 230 11.52 -17.40 -16.20
CA LYS A 230 11.18 -16.68 -14.95
C LYS A 230 12.41 -16.20 -14.18
N ASP A 231 13.47 -16.99 -14.20
CA ASP A 231 14.78 -16.75 -13.57
C ASP A 231 15.60 -15.66 -14.27
N GLN A 232 15.37 -15.44 -15.57
CA GLN A 232 16.01 -14.38 -16.35
C GLN A 232 15.17 -13.10 -16.44
N MET A 233 13.97 -13.09 -15.85
CA MET A 233 13.03 -11.99 -15.99
C MET A 233 13.50 -10.72 -15.25
N SER A 234 13.79 -9.66 -16.00
CA SER A 234 14.13 -8.34 -15.47
C SER A 234 13.52 -7.22 -16.32
N MET A 235 13.46 -5.98 -15.79
CA MET A 235 13.00 -4.83 -16.58
C MET A 235 13.86 -4.62 -17.83
N GLN A 236 15.17 -4.85 -17.72
CA GLN A 236 16.11 -4.74 -18.84
C GLN A 236 15.80 -5.77 -19.92
N LYS A 237 15.55 -7.03 -19.55
CA LYS A 237 15.21 -8.10 -20.50
C LYS A 237 13.87 -7.88 -21.20
N ILE A 238 12.88 -7.35 -20.48
CA ILE A 238 11.59 -6.96 -21.09
C ILE A 238 11.80 -5.86 -22.14
N ARG A 239 12.60 -4.84 -21.81
CA ARG A 239 12.92 -3.73 -22.72
C ARG A 239 13.67 -4.21 -23.95
N GLU A 240 14.75 -4.97 -23.74
CA GLU A 240 15.55 -5.57 -24.82
C GLU A 240 14.67 -6.35 -25.80
N TRP A 241 13.78 -7.21 -25.28
CA TRP A 241 12.86 -7.97 -26.11
C TRP A 241 11.86 -7.07 -26.88
N MET A 242 11.31 -6.04 -26.22
CA MET A 242 10.36 -5.11 -26.85
C MET A 242 11.01 -4.29 -27.97
N ASP A 243 12.27 -3.90 -27.80
CA ASP A 243 13.02 -3.13 -28.80
C ASP A 243 13.37 -3.99 -30.01
N GLN A 244 13.68 -5.28 -29.80
CA GLN A 244 13.95 -6.25 -30.88
C GLN A 244 12.68 -6.76 -31.59
N ASN A 245 11.49 -6.62 -30.99
CA ASN A 245 10.23 -7.16 -31.52
C ASN A 245 9.11 -6.09 -31.52
N PRO A 246 9.14 -5.06 -32.37
CA PRO A 246 8.22 -3.92 -32.29
C PRO A 246 6.72 -4.27 -32.35
N ASP A 247 6.34 -5.20 -33.23
CA ASP A 247 4.95 -5.66 -33.36
C ASP A 247 4.51 -6.48 -32.15
N GLY A 248 5.38 -7.40 -31.69
CA GLY A 248 5.16 -8.18 -30.47
C GLY A 248 5.09 -7.28 -29.23
N ALA A 249 5.90 -6.21 -29.18
CA ALA A 249 5.87 -5.21 -28.13
C ALA A 249 4.53 -4.47 -28.12
N LYS A 250 3.99 -4.10 -29.29
CA LYS A 250 2.66 -3.49 -29.40
C LYS A 250 1.58 -4.39 -28.82
N GLU A 251 1.57 -5.68 -29.20
CA GLU A 251 0.62 -6.64 -28.66
C GLU A 251 0.79 -6.83 -27.14
N LEU A 252 2.03 -6.99 -26.68
CA LEU A 252 2.36 -7.19 -25.28
C LEU A 252 1.94 -6.00 -24.41
N ARG A 253 2.24 -4.77 -24.83
CA ARG A 253 1.80 -3.57 -24.10
C ARG A 253 0.29 -3.56 -23.95
N ARG A 254 -0.46 -3.92 -25.00
CA ARG A 254 -1.93 -3.92 -25.02
C ARG A 254 -2.58 -4.98 -24.12
N GLN A 255 -1.84 -6.01 -23.70
CA GLN A 255 -2.30 -6.94 -22.65
C GLN A 255 -2.49 -6.18 -21.32
N ASN A 256 -1.68 -5.16 -21.05
CA ASN A 256 -1.90 -4.25 -19.94
C ASN A 256 -2.96 -3.20 -20.29
N ARG A 257 -4.23 -3.52 -20.06
CA ARG A 257 -5.37 -2.61 -20.31
C ARG A 257 -5.31 -1.32 -19.49
N SER A 258 -4.58 -1.32 -18.37
CA SER A 258 -4.37 -0.14 -17.54
C SER A 258 -3.57 0.94 -18.27
N TYR A 259 -4.01 2.18 -18.17
CA TYR A 259 -3.36 3.36 -18.73
C TYR A 259 -3.31 4.47 -17.69
N VAL A 260 -2.12 5.06 -17.52
CA VAL A 260 -1.85 6.17 -16.58
C VAL A 260 -1.78 7.49 -17.35
N PHE A 261 -2.43 8.50 -16.79
CA PHE A 261 -2.37 9.90 -17.20
C PHE A 261 -1.52 10.68 -16.22
N PHE A 262 -0.81 11.67 -16.74
CA PHE A 262 0.14 12.47 -15.97
C PHE A 262 -0.33 13.90 -15.78
N ARG A 263 0.39 14.64 -14.96
CA ARG A 263 0.35 16.10 -14.88
C ARG A 263 1.78 16.61 -14.82
N GLU A 264 1.99 17.78 -15.40
CA GLU A 264 3.24 18.53 -15.23
C GLU A 264 3.35 19.01 -13.78
N VAL A 265 4.54 18.92 -13.22
CA VAL A 265 4.84 19.40 -11.85
C VAL A 265 5.99 20.40 -11.87
N PRO A 266 5.89 21.49 -11.09
CA PRO A 266 6.94 22.51 -11.04
C PRO A 266 8.09 22.06 -10.14
N LEU A 267 8.80 21.01 -10.56
CA LEU A 267 9.98 20.48 -9.89
C LEU A 267 11.22 20.80 -10.72
N SER A 268 12.29 21.22 -10.06
CA SER A 268 13.60 21.44 -10.69
C SER A 268 14.32 20.09 -10.91
N ASP A 269 15.46 20.11 -11.61
CA ASP A 269 16.30 18.92 -11.79
C ASP A 269 16.90 18.37 -10.50
N LYS A 270 16.96 19.19 -9.45
CA LYS A 270 17.51 18.78 -8.14
C LYS A 270 16.45 18.19 -7.22
N ASP A 271 15.17 18.35 -7.57
CA ASP A 271 14.07 17.86 -6.74
C ASP A 271 13.75 16.39 -7.03
N GLU A 272 13.36 15.67 -5.99
CA GLU A 272 12.88 14.29 -6.10
C GLU A 272 11.39 14.22 -6.47
N ALA A 273 10.97 13.09 -7.04
CA ALA A 273 9.58 12.86 -7.41
C ALA A 273 8.66 12.99 -6.18
N VAL A 274 7.46 13.55 -6.37
CA VAL A 274 6.44 13.63 -5.32
C VAL A 274 5.61 12.35 -5.27
N GLY A 275 5.64 11.64 -4.14
CA GLY A 275 4.87 10.42 -3.90
C GLY A 275 3.38 10.66 -3.69
N ALA A 276 2.60 9.58 -3.62
CA ALA A 276 1.16 9.63 -3.43
C ALA A 276 0.69 10.28 -2.11
N GLN A 277 1.57 10.42 -1.10
CA GLN A 277 1.30 11.22 0.10
C GLN A 277 1.28 12.75 -0.19
N GLY A 278 1.81 13.18 -1.34
CA GLY A 278 1.95 14.59 -1.69
C GLY A 278 3.24 15.22 -1.15
N VAL A 279 4.25 14.41 -0.83
CA VAL A 279 5.56 14.87 -0.37
C VAL A 279 6.67 14.37 -1.30
N PRO A 280 7.81 15.07 -1.40
CA PRO A 280 8.98 14.56 -2.12
C PRO A 280 9.44 13.23 -1.52
N LEU A 281 9.75 12.28 -2.39
CA LEU A 281 10.36 11.01 -2.03
C LEU A 281 11.84 11.22 -1.70
N THR A 282 12.40 10.30 -0.94
CA THR A 282 13.79 10.28 -0.50
C THR A 282 14.40 8.95 -0.94
N PRO A 283 15.37 8.95 -1.87
CA PRO A 283 16.04 7.75 -2.34
C PRO A 283 16.56 6.88 -1.17
N GLY A 284 16.25 5.59 -1.19
CA GLY A 284 16.65 4.64 -0.15
C GLY A 284 15.96 4.84 1.21
N ARG A 285 14.98 5.75 1.31
CA ARG A 285 14.20 6.01 2.53
C ARG A 285 12.69 6.06 2.31
N SER A 286 12.22 6.15 1.08
CA SER A 286 10.79 6.08 0.77
C SER A 286 10.40 4.72 0.22
N ILE A 287 9.21 4.26 0.61
CA ILE A 287 8.59 3.07 0.06
C ILE A 287 7.15 3.34 -0.40
N ALA A 288 6.76 2.64 -1.46
CA ALA A 288 5.36 2.48 -1.83
C ALA A 288 4.78 1.30 -1.04
N VAL A 289 3.59 1.48 -0.48
CA VAL A 289 2.89 0.44 0.31
C VAL A 289 1.44 0.29 -0.14
N ASP A 290 0.76 -0.76 0.34
CA ASP A 290 -0.67 -0.92 0.13
C ASP A 290 -1.46 0.19 0.86
N LYS A 291 -2.03 1.12 0.08
CA LYS A 291 -2.83 2.23 0.58
C LYS A 291 -4.10 1.78 1.29
N ALA A 292 -4.65 0.60 1.02
CA ALA A 292 -5.85 0.12 1.71
C ALA A 292 -5.53 -0.29 3.16
N LEU A 293 -4.32 -0.77 3.42
CA LEU A 293 -3.90 -1.31 4.72
C LEU A 293 -3.14 -0.30 5.57
N HIS A 294 -2.23 0.44 4.94
CA HIS A 294 -1.26 1.28 5.64
C HIS A 294 -1.60 2.77 5.58
N VAL A 295 -1.14 3.49 6.60
CA VAL A 295 -1.23 4.96 6.67
C VAL A 295 0.08 5.54 6.14
N TYR A 296 0.02 6.55 5.28
CA TYR A 296 1.25 7.22 4.85
C TYR A 296 1.99 7.87 6.02
N GLY A 297 3.32 7.85 5.97
CA GLY A 297 4.23 8.24 7.03
C GLY A 297 4.56 7.12 8.02
N THR A 298 3.94 5.94 7.90
CA THR A 298 4.29 4.78 8.75
C THR A 298 5.75 4.38 8.49
N PRO A 299 6.60 4.29 9.52
CA PRO A 299 7.95 3.78 9.37
C PRO A 299 7.96 2.24 9.33
N PHE A 300 8.74 1.68 8.41
CA PHE A 300 9.02 0.26 8.29
C PHE A 300 10.52 0.05 8.23
N PHE A 301 11.04 -0.76 9.13
CA PHE A 301 12.39 -1.28 9.02
C PHE A 301 12.36 -2.54 8.16
N ILE A 302 13.10 -2.51 7.06
CA ILE A 302 13.19 -3.61 6.10
C ILE A 302 14.55 -4.26 6.28
N GLU A 303 14.55 -5.57 6.55
CA GLU A 303 15.77 -6.35 6.80
C GLU A 303 15.87 -7.57 5.86
N GLY A 304 17.11 -7.88 5.42
CA GLY A 304 17.42 -9.00 4.55
C GLY A 304 18.63 -8.72 3.65
N GLU A 305 18.68 -9.39 2.50
CA GLU A 305 19.75 -9.25 1.50
C GLU A 305 19.18 -8.79 0.16
N LEU A 306 19.84 -7.82 -0.49
CA LEU A 306 19.46 -7.34 -1.82
C LEU A 306 20.66 -7.29 -2.78
N PRO A 307 20.44 -7.50 -4.09
CA PRO A 307 21.47 -7.37 -5.13
C PRO A 307 21.70 -5.91 -5.52
N ILE A 308 22.26 -5.12 -4.58
CA ILE A 308 22.50 -3.69 -4.78
C ILE A 308 23.76 -3.46 -5.63
N GLU A 309 24.87 -4.08 -5.27
CA GLU A 309 26.17 -3.89 -5.92
C GLU A 309 26.25 -4.60 -7.27
N SER A 310 25.74 -5.84 -7.37
CA SER A 310 25.70 -6.63 -8.61
C SER A 310 24.47 -7.53 -8.65
N GLU A 311 24.20 -8.18 -9.78
CA GLU A 311 23.05 -9.10 -9.93
C GLU A 311 23.12 -10.30 -8.98
N GLN A 312 24.33 -10.71 -8.59
CA GLN A 312 24.59 -11.85 -7.73
C GLN A 312 24.98 -11.43 -6.30
N SER A 313 25.06 -10.12 -6.01
CA SER A 313 25.46 -9.67 -4.69
C SER A 313 24.38 -9.96 -3.65
N LYS A 314 24.83 -10.33 -2.45
CA LYS A 314 24.00 -10.48 -1.27
C LYS A 314 24.29 -9.34 -0.30
N THR A 315 24.00 -8.12 -0.73
CA THR A 315 24.32 -6.93 0.06
C THR A 315 23.36 -6.87 1.25
N PRO A 316 23.85 -6.87 2.51
CA PRO A 316 22.98 -6.69 3.67
C PRO A 316 22.20 -5.39 3.55
N PHE A 317 20.89 -5.46 3.75
CA PHE A 317 19.99 -4.34 3.65
C PHE A 317 19.16 -4.25 4.93
N HIS A 318 19.53 -3.29 5.79
CA HIS A 318 18.87 -3.00 7.06
C HIS A 318 18.56 -1.50 7.08
N ARG A 319 17.33 -1.12 6.73
CA ARG A 319 16.98 0.30 6.60
C ARG A 319 15.59 0.61 7.14
N LEU A 320 15.52 1.66 7.96
CA LEU A 320 14.27 2.32 8.31
C LEU A 320 13.81 3.21 7.15
N MET A 321 12.63 2.91 6.63
CA MET A 321 12.03 3.57 5.48
C MET A 321 10.60 4.02 5.80
N ILE A 322 10.10 5.00 5.06
CA ILE A 322 8.84 5.69 5.34
C ILE A 322 7.86 5.44 4.19
N ALA A 323 6.65 5.01 4.54
CA ALA A 323 5.55 4.83 3.60
C ALA A 323 5.07 6.17 3.03
N GLN A 324 5.62 6.62 1.90
CA GLN A 324 5.32 7.93 1.31
C GLN A 324 4.59 7.83 -0.03
N ASP A 325 4.43 6.60 -0.53
CA ASP A 325 3.87 6.34 -1.85
C ASP A 325 2.96 5.10 -1.87
N THR A 326 2.33 4.86 -3.01
CA THR A 326 1.56 3.64 -3.26
C THR A 326 1.59 3.27 -4.74
N GLY A 327 1.38 2.00 -5.04
CA GLY A 327 1.21 1.51 -6.41
C GLY A 327 0.06 0.52 -6.49
N SER A 328 -0.59 0.41 -7.65
CA SER A 328 -1.71 -0.52 -7.85
C SER A 328 -1.29 -2.00 -7.77
N ALA A 329 -0.02 -2.30 -8.04
CA ALA A 329 0.57 -3.63 -7.90
C ALA A 329 1.13 -3.91 -6.49
N ILE A 330 1.09 -2.93 -5.59
CA ILE A 330 1.62 -3.04 -4.23
C ILE A 330 0.46 -3.35 -3.29
N VAL A 331 0.16 -4.64 -3.16
CA VAL A 331 -1.00 -5.17 -2.41
C VAL A 331 -0.54 -6.16 -1.36
N GLY A 332 -0.97 -5.96 -0.11
CA GLY A 332 -0.70 -6.84 1.02
C GLY A 332 0.01 -6.17 2.20
N PRO A 333 -0.02 -6.81 3.38
CA PRO A 333 0.43 -6.20 4.63
C PRO A 333 1.96 -6.06 4.73
N ALA A 334 2.73 -6.97 4.12
CA ALA A 334 4.19 -6.93 4.07
C ALA A 334 4.68 -6.92 2.61
N ARG A 335 4.21 -5.93 1.85
CA ARG A 335 4.57 -5.71 0.45
C ARG A 335 4.99 -4.25 0.27
N ALA A 336 6.20 -4.03 -0.23
CA ALA A 336 6.70 -2.67 -0.49
C ALA A 336 7.48 -2.55 -1.81
N ASP A 337 7.41 -1.38 -2.43
CA ASP A 337 8.29 -0.99 -3.52
C ASP A 337 9.31 0.03 -3.00
N LEU A 338 10.60 -0.25 -3.18
CA LEU A 338 11.70 0.56 -2.66
C LEU A 338 12.06 1.66 -3.66
N TYR A 339 12.01 2.92 -3.26
CA TYR A 339 12.38 4.04 -4.14
C TYR A 339 13.91 4.24 -4.17
N PHE A 340 14.52 4.18 -5.36
CA PHE A 340 15.97 4.34 -5.54
C PHE A 340 16.42 5.71 -6.07
N GLY A 341 15.50 6.64 -6.28
CA GLY A 341 15.81 7.94 -6.87
C GLY A 341 15.60 7.96 -8.39
N ALA A 342 16.33 8.81 -9.08
CA ALA A 342 16.15 9.06 -10.50
C ALA A 342 17.32 8.55 -11.36
N GLY A 343 17.04 8.29 -12.63
CA GLY A 343 18.06 8.01 -13.64
C GLY A 343 18.44 6.53 -13.80
N ALA A 344 19.44 6.29 -14.64
CA ALA A 344 19.78 4.96 -15.13
C ALA A 344 20.28 4.02 -14.02
N ASP A 345 21.09 4.50 -13.09
CA ASP A 345 21.65 3.66 -12.03
C ASP A 345 20.58 3.25 -11.01
N ALA A 346 19.69 4.17 -10.64
CA ALA A 346 18.50 3.84 -9.87
C ALA A 346 17.64 2.78 -10.59
N GLY A 347 17.49 2.90 -11.91
CA GLY A 347 16.79 1.92 -12.76
C GLY A 347 17.46 0.55 -12.80
N LYS A 348 18.79 0.48 -12.85
CA LYS A 348 19.55 -0.78 -12.80
C LYS A 348 19.34 -1.50 -11.47
N VAL A 349 19.46 -0.79 -10.36
CA VAL A 349 19.30 -1.38 -9.02
C VAL A 349 17.86 -1.83 -8.81
N SER A 350 16.90 -0.92 -9.01
CA SER A 350 15.46 -1.21 -8.80
C SER A 350 14.94 -2.34 -9.68
N GLY A 351 15.37 -2.42 -10.95
CA GLY A 351 14.90 -3.42 -11.92
C GLY A 351 15.30 -4.87 -11.64
N ARG A 352 16.25 -5.08 -10.72
CA ARG A 352 16.68 -6.41 -10.28
C ARG A 352 15.96 -6.88 -9.01
N LEU A 353 15.22 -5.99 -8.34
CA LEU A 353 14.66 -6.32 -7.03
C LEU A 353 13.37 -7.14 -7.15
N ARG A 354 13.43 -8.35 -6.60
CA ARG A 354 12.32 -9.28 -6.44
C ARG A 354 12.60 -10.25 -5.29
N HIS A 355 12.59 -9.74 -4.06
CA HIS A 355 13.17 -10.46 -2.92
C HIS A 355 12.20 -10.59 -1.76
N ASN A 356 12.28 -11.73 -1.07
CA ASN A 356 11.65 -11.89 0.23
C ASN A 356 12.47 -11.10 1.25
N MET A 357 11.80 -10.29 2.06
CA MET A 357 12.42 -9.47 3.09
C MET A 357 11.57 -9.50 4.35
N GLN A 358 12.18 -9.27 5.49
CA GLN A 358 11.46 -9.15 6.75
C GLN A 358 11.03 -7.70 6.96
N PHE A 359 9.83 -7.52 7.50
CA PHE A 359 9.21 -6.21 7.70
C PHE A 359 8.96 -6.00 9.19
N VAL A 360 9.53 -4.95 9.74
CA VAL A 360 9.24 -4.49 11.10
C VAL A 360 8.56 -3.14 11.01
N MET A 361 7.26 -3.11 11.28
CA MET A 361 6.47 -1.90 11.33
C MET A 361 6.68 -1.19 12.68
N LEU A 362 6.95 0.12 12.64
CA LEU A 362 7.02 0.93 13.86
C LEU A 362 5.64 1.47 14.19
N VAL A 363 5.04 0.94 15.25
CA VAL A 363 3.70 1.30 15.72
C VAL A 363 3.82 2.42 16.76
N PRO A 364 3.11 3.56 16.62
CA PRO A 364 3.17 4.62 17.63
C PRO A 364 2.72 4.12 19.01
N LYS A 365 3.50 4.40 20.06
CA LYS A 365 3.16 4.03 21.45
C LYS A 365 1.83 4.61 21.92
N GLY A 366 1.35 5.70 21.31
CA GLY A 366 0.03 6.28 21.61
C GLY A 366 -1.16 5.36 21.26
N LEU A 367 -0.93 4.31 20.46
CA LEU A 367 -1.93 3.29 20.13
C LEU A 367 -2.06 2.22 21.22
N ASP A 368 -1.06 2.08 22.10
CA ASP A 368 -1.12 1.18 23.26
C ASP A 368 -2.14 1.72 24.28
N PRO A 369 -3.23 0.98 24.56
CA PRO A 369 -4.25 1.40 25.54
C PRO A 369 -3.68 1.61 26.95
N ILE A 370 -2.61 0.91 27.34
CA ILE A 370 -1.96 1.08 28.65
C ILE A 370 -1.21 2.43 28.71
N ALA A 371 -0.48 2.78 27.65
CA ALA A 371 0.21 4.06 27.54
C ALA A 371 -0.77 5.26 27.47
N ARG A 372 -1.92 5.07 26.82
CA ARG A 372 -3.00 6.07 26.75
C ARG A 372 -3.68 6.26 28.12
N GLY A 373 -3.86 5.18 28.88
CA GLY A 373 -4.37 5.19 30.24
C GLY A 373 -3.53 6.01 31.22
N ARG A 374 -2.19 5.95 31.10
CA ARG A 374 -1.26 6.70 31.97
C ARG A 374 -1.26 8.21 31.76
N LYS A 375 -1.74 8.70 30.61
CA LYS A 375 -1.75 10.13 30.24
C LYS A 375 -3.14 10.77 30.32
N LEU A 376 -4.17 10.01 30.70
CA LEU A 376 -5.49 10.57 30.95
C LEU A 376 -5.46 11.30 32.31
N PRO A 377 -5.84 12.58 32.38
CA PRO A 377 -6.01 13.25 33.66
C PRO A 377 -7.04 12.48 34.48
N VAL A 378 -6.72 12.23 35.76
CA VAL A 378 -7.65 11.58 36.69
C VAL A 378 -8.91 12.44 36.74
N PRO A 379 -10.13 11.87 36.61
CA PRO A 379 -11.35 12.64 36.74
C PRO A 379 -11.35 13.41 38.07
N ASP A 380 -11.76 14.68 38.04
CA ASP A 380 -11.93 15.46 39.26
C ASP A 380 -12.79 14.69 40.27
N GLU A 381 -12.47 14.83 41.57
CA GLU A 381 -13.26 14.20 42.64
C GLU A 381 -14.75 14.54 42.43
N ARG A 382 -15.58 13.49 42.36
CA ARG A 382 -17.02 13.65 42.16
C ARG A 382 -17.58 14.66 43.17
N PRO A 383 -18.48 15.58 42.77
CA PRO A 383 -19.05 16.59 43.67
C PRO A 383 -19.64 15.99 44.95
N SER A 384 -20.17 14.76 44.88
CA SER A 384 -20.69 14.01 46.02
C SER A 384 -19.65 13.76 47.11
N ALA A 385 -18.37 13.57 46.78
CA ALA A 385 -17.30 13.37 47.75
C ALA A 385 -16.91 14.68 48.45
N LYS A 386 -16.99 15.83 47.76
CA LYS A 386 -16.85 17.16 48.36
C LYS A 386 -18.04 17.50 49.25
N ILE A 387 -19.27 17.18 48.82
CA ILE A 387 -20.49 17.44 49.58
C ILE A 387 -20.57 16.54 50.83
N ALA A 388 -20.17 15.28 50.75
CA ALA A 388 -20.12 14.37 51.91
C ALA A 388 -19.10 14.81 52.98
N LYS A 389 -18.01 15.49 52.58
CA LYS A 389 -17.07 16.13 53.53
C LYS A 389 -17.63 17.41 54.16
N LEU A 390 -18.57 18.08 53.48
CA LEU A 390 -19.22 19.31 53.98
C LEU A 390 -20.46 19.03 54.85
N PHE A 391 -21.08 17.86 54.71
CA PHE A 391 -22.25 17.44 55.48
C PHE A 391 -22.11 15.98 55.93
N PRO A 392 -21.38 15.70 57.02
CA PRO A 392 -21.35 14.37 57.61
C PRO A 392 -22.75 14.03 58.14
N GLN A 393 -23.35 12.94 57.64
CA GLN A 393 -24.59 12.43 58.20
C GLN A 393 -24.30 11.76 59.54
N THR A 394 -24.94 12.22 60.60
CA THR A 394 -24.97 11.53 61.90
C THR A 394 -26.02 10.43 61.85
N ASP A 395 -25.60 9.19 62.07
CA ASP A 395 -26.49 8.04 62.19
C ASP A 395 -27.47 8.19 63.37
N PRO A 396 -28.74 7.79 63.24
CA PRO A 396 -29.68 7.82 64.35
C PRO A 396 -29.37 6.71 65.38
N GLN A 397 -29.45 7.10 66.65
CA GLN A 397 -29.11 6.33 67.84
C GLN A 397 -30.01 5.08 68.02
N PRO A 398 -29.46 3.90 68.37
CA PRO A 398 -30.26 2.67 68.53
C PRO A 398 -30.95 2.61 69.90
N THR A 399 -32.24 2.26 69.90
CA THR A 399 -33.04 1.96 71.10
C THR A 399 -32.79 0.54 71.63
N ALA A 400 -33.01 0.36 72.93
CA ALA A 400 -32.48 -0.69 73.79
C ALA A 400 -33.01 -2.14 73.59
N LYS A 401 -32.15 -3.10 73.97
CA LYS A 401 -32.33 -4.57 74.03
C LYS A 401 -33.37 -5.06 75.05
N PRO A 402 -33.92 -6.28 74.86
CA PRO A 402 -34.29 -7.18 75.95
C PRO A 402 -33.24 -8.28 76.20
N ALA A 403 -33.23 -8.79 77.44
CA ALA A 403 -32.16 -9.56 78.10
C ALA A 403 -32.16 -11.09 77.87
N ASP A 404 -31.02 -11.67 78.23
CA ASP A 404 -30.54 -13.06 78.06
C ASP A 404 -31.29 -14.15 78.86
N VAL A 405 -31.30 -15.37 78.32
CA VAL A 405 -31.48 -16.64 79.07
C VAL A 405 -30.44 -17.68 78.56
N PRO A 406 -29.77 -18.45 79.45
CA PRO A 406 -28.49 -19.09 79.17
C PRO A 406 -28.55 -20.53 78.62
N VAL A 407 -27.43 -20.95 78.03
CA VAL A 407 -27.17 -22.22 77.31
C VAL A 407 -26.75 -23.36 78.26
N ALA A 408 -27.20 -24.59 77.94
CA ALA A 408 -26.68 -25.87 78.45
C ALA A 408 -26.24 -26.78 77.28
N PRO A 409 -25.34 -27.77 77.49
CA PRO A 409 -24.32 -28.15 76.51
C PRO A 409 -24.69 -29.32 75.58
N ALA A 410 -24.05 -29.32 74.40
CA ALA A 410 -24.19 -30.35 73.37
C ALA A 410 -23.40 -31.64 73.69
N ALA A 411 -24.04 -32.78 73.44
CA ALA A 411 -23.45 -34.11 73.50
C ALA A 411 -23.19 -34.70 72.10
N LYS A 412 -21.92 -35.08 71.91
CA LYS A 412 -21.30 -36.16 71.09
C LYS A 412 -22.09 -36.88 69.96
N SER A 413 -21.46 -36.88 68.78
CA SER A 413 -21.23 -38.05 67.88
C SER A 413 -20.24 -37.60 66.78
N ALA A 414 -18.96 -37.98 66.71
CA ALA A 414 -18.41 -39.27 66.23
C ALA A 414 -19.14 -39.75 64.95
N THR A 415 -18.56 -39.90 63.77
CA THR A 415 -17.29 -40.57 63.42
C THR A 415 -16.72 -40.18 62.05
N LYS A 416 -15.42 -40.43 61.96
CA LYS A 416 -14.42 -40.43 60.88
C LYS A 416 -14.80 -41.32 59.66
N ASP A 417 -14.30 -40.98 58.46
CA ASP A 417 -13.49 -41.85 57.56
C ASP A 417 -13.27 -41.18 56.18
N THR A 418 -12.06 -40.67 55.91
CA THR A 418 -10.94 -41.28 55.15
C THR A 418 -11.19 -41.52 53.64
N ALA A 419 -10.44 -40.78 52.81
CA ALA A 419 -10.12 -41.12 51.41
C ALA A 419 -9.08 -42.27 51.38
N PRO A 420 -8.87 -43.04 50.28
CA PRO A 420 -8.22 -42.50 49.05
C PRO A 420 -8.50 -43.23 47.69
N ALA A 421 -8.23 -42.48 46.60
CA ALA A 421 -7.58 -42.81 45.31
C ALA A 421 -7.86 -44.10 44.46
N THR A 422 -7.53 -43.92 43.15
CA THR A 422 -7.28 -44.86 42.01
C THR A 422 -8.49 -45.31 41.15
N PRO A 423 -8.33 -45.77 39.87
CA PRO A 423 -7.35 -45.51 38.77
C PRO A 423 -8.04 -45.13 37.41
N PRO A 424 -7.29 -44.86 36.31
CA PRO A 424 -7.83 -44.68 34.96
C PRO A 424 -7.98 -46.02 34.21
N ALA A 425 -8.98 -46.12 33.33
CA ALA A 425 -9.27 -47.29 32.49
C ALA A 425 -9.54 -46.85 31.03
N PRO A 426 -9.48 -47.74 30.02
CA PRO A 426 -8.40 -47.75 29.05
C PRO A 426 -8.84 -47.49 27.59
N ALA A 427 -7.83 -47.44 26.73
CA ALA A 427 -7.88 -47.27 25.29
C ALA A 427 -8.84 -48.23 24.55
N ALA A 428 -9.54 -47.69 23.56
CA ALA A 428 -10.21 -48.45 22.52
C ALA A 428 -9.51 -48.26 21.16
N THR A 429 -9.33 -49.39 20.50
CA THR A 429 -8.59 -49.71 19.29
C THR A 429 -9.15 -49.08 18.01
N ALA A 430 -8.23 -48.83 17.07
CA ALA A 430 -8.47 -48.38 15.70
C ALA A 430 -9.30 -49.37 14.86
N PRO A 431 -10.00 -48.88 13.82
CA PRO A 431 -10.26 -49.67 12.63
C PRO A 431 -9.36 -49.28 11.46
N VAL A 432 -9.09 -50.30 10.67
CA VAL A 432 -8.18 -50.41 9.54
C VAL A 432 -8.66 -49.62 8.32
N ALA A 433 -7.69 -49.20 7.52
CA ALA A 433 -7.81 -48.50 6.25
C ALA A 433 -8.80 -49.15 5.26
N GLN A 434 -9.62 -48.31 4.63
CA GLN A 434 -10.24 -48.59 3.33
C GLN A 434 -9.69 -47.59 2.31
N ALA A 435 -9.14 -48.13 1.23
CA ALA A 435 -8.61 -47.37 0.11
C ALA A 435 -9.74 -46.58 -0.57
N ALA A 436 -9.55 -45.27 -0.72
CA ALA A 436 -10.41 -44.44 -1.56
C ALA A 436 -10.14 -44.77 -3.04
N PRO A 437 -11.19 -44.87 -3.89
CA PRO A 437 -11.02 -45.18 -5.30
C PRO A 437 -10.39 -43.99 -6.02
N VAL A 438 -9.47 -44.30 -6.94
CA VAL A 438 -8.83 -43.38 -7.87
C VAL A 438 -9.90 -42.65 -8.69
N ALA A 439 -9.96 -41.32 -8.55
CA ALA A 439 -10.83 -40.49 -9.38
C ALA A 439 -10.39 -40.60 -10.85
N GLN A 440 -11.28 -41.13 -11.69
CA GLN A 440 -11.11 -41.15 -13.14
C GLN A 440 -11.10 -39.71 -13.70
N ALA A 441 -10.33 -39.49 -14.75
CA ALA A 441 -10.21 -38.22 -15.44
C ALA A 441 -11.59 -37.75 -15.96
N VAL A 442 -11.98 -36.53 -15.60
CA VAL A 442 -13.15 -35.85 -16.14
C VAL A 442 -12.88 -35.53 -17.62
N PRO A 443 -13.73 -35.96 -18.58
CA PRO A 443 -13.57 -35.60 -19.98
C PRO A 443 -13.79 -34.09 -20.17
N LEU A 444 -12.94 -33.45 -20.98
CA LEU A 444 -13.11 -32.07 -21.39
C LEU A 444 -14.42 -31.90 -22.18
N PRO A 445 -15.18 -30.82 -21.98
CA PRO A 445 -16.40 -30.56 -22.75
C PRO A 445 -16.05 -30.30 -24.23
N GLU A 446 -16.78 -30.97 -25.14
CA GLU A 446 -16.63 -30.78 -26.58
C GLU A 446 -16.88 -29.33 -27.01
N ALA A 447 -16.11 -28.88 -28.01
CA ALA A 447 -16.27 -27.56 -28.61
C ALA A 447 -17.67 -27.43 -29.24
N ARG A 448 -18.39 -26.35 -28.92
CA ARG A 448 -19.71 -26.07 -29.52
C ARG A 448 -19.57 -25.99 -31.05
N PRO A 449 -20.48 -26.61 -31.82
CA PRO A 449 -20.47 -26.49 -33.27
C PRO A 449 -20.69 -25.04 -33.70
N ASN A 450 -19.97 -24.64 -34.75
CA ASN A 450 -19.99 -23.29 -35.30
C ASN A 450 -21.31 -23.09 -36.07
N ILE A 451 -22.25 -22.34 -35.49
CA ILE A 451 -23.51 -21.98 -36.15
C ILE A 451 -23.27 -20.70 -36.97
N PRO A 452 -23.41 -20.73 -38.32
CA PRO A 452 -23.28 -19.54 -39.14
C PRO A 452 -24.38 -18.52 -38.82
N GLN A 453 -23.99 -17.29 -38.49
CA GLN A 453 -24.91 -16.16 -38.31
C GLN A 453 -25.45 -15.72 -39.69
N PRO A 454 -26.77 -15.50 -39.86
CA PRO A 454 -27.31 -14.96 -41.09
C PRO A 454 -26.91 -13.49 -41.27
N PRO A 455 -26.75 -13.00 -42.51
CA PRO A 455 -26.22 -11.66 -42.77
C PRO A 455 -27.17 -10.55 -42.29
N GLU A 456 -26.64 -9.61 -41.51
CA GLU A 456 -27.36 -8.41 -41.05
C GLU A 456 -27.83 -7.57 -42.23
N GLN A 457 -29.15 -7.36 -42.33
CA GLN A 457 -29.75 -6.41 -43.25
C GLN A 457 -29.34 -4.97 -42.89
N ARG A 458 -28.52 -4.35 -43.74
CA ARG A 458 -28.22 -2.92 -43.72
C ARG A 458 -29.52 -2.09 -43.80
N ARG A 459 -29.97 -1.54 -42.68
CA ARG A 459 -30.97 -0.44 -42.67
C ARG A 459 -30.28 0.89 -42.91
N THR A 460 -30.35 1.39 -44.14
CA THR A 460 -29.99 2.77 -44.51
C THR A 460 -30.97 3.76 -43.86
N ARG A 461 -30.51 4.58 -42.93
CA ARG A 461 -31.26 5.77 -42.45
C ARG A 461 -30.88 6.99 -43.29
N ARG A 462 -31.81 7.49 -44.09
CA ARG A 462 -31.71 8.79 -44.78
C ARG A 462 -31.89 9.92 -43.75
N TYR A 463 -30.92 10.82 -43.64
CA TYR A 463 -31.05 12.09 -42.91
C TYR A 463 -31.63 13.16 -43.85
N ARG A 464 -32.75 13.78 -43.47
CA ARG A 464 -33.25 15.02 -44.09
C ARG A 464 -32.62 16.21 -43.36
N HIS A 465 -31.97 17.10 -44.10
CA HIS A 465 -31.53 18.40 -43.62
C HIS A 465 -32.70 19.39 -43.61
N HIS A 466 -32.98 20.02 -42.46
CA HIS A 466 -33.73 21.27 -42.41
C HIS A 466 -32.74 22.44 -42.28
N ARG A 467 -32.72 23.31 -43.30
CA ARG A 467 -32.17 24.67 -43.24
C ARG A 467 -33.20 25.56 -42.52
N TYR A 468 -32.74 26.35 -41.55
CA TYR A 468 -33.45 27.56 -41.12
C TYR A 468 -32.73 28.78 -41.71
N LYS A 469 -33.54 29.69 -42.26
CA LYS A 469 -33.18 31.05 -42.64
C LYS A 469 -32.89 31.90 -41.42
#